data_AF-A0A6L3XWG4-F1
#
_entry.id   AF-A0A6L3XWG4-F1
#
_cell.length_a   1.000
_cell.length_b   1.000
_cell.length_c   1.000
_cell.angle_alpha   90.00
_cell.angle_beta   90.00
_cell.angle_gamma   90.00
#
_symmetry.space_group_name_H-M   'P 1'
#
loop_
_entity.id
_entity.type
_entity.pdbx_description
1 polymer ?
#
loop_
_entity_poly.entity_id
_entity_poly.type
_entity_poly.pdbx_seq_one_letter_code
_entity_poly.pdbx_strand_id
1 'polypeptide(L)' 'VDELLVYVAPKLLGNDARGLFVLPGLEKLADAPQLSFSEIRPVGPDVCLHLTTA' A
#
# COMPACT_ATOMS: atom_id res chain seq x y z
N VAL A 1 10.41 -7.89 1.62
CA VAL A 1 10.07 -6.86 0.62
C VAL A 1 10.82 -5.64 1.05
N ASP A 2 11.77 -5.20 0.25
CA ASP A 2 12.65 -4.09 0.61
C ASP A 2 12.06 -2.75 0.15
N GLU A 3 11.23 -2.78 -0.91
CA GLU A 3 10.53 -1.64 -1.49
C GLU A 3 9.12 -2.02 -1.95
N LEU A 4 8.18 -1.08 -1.86
CA LEU A 4 6.78 -1.21 -2.30
C LEU A 4 6.36 0.02 -3.11
N LEU A 5 5.90 -0.19 -4.35
CA LEU A 5 5.24 0.85 -5.14
C LEU A 5 3.72 0.57 -5.23
N VAL A 6 2.89 1.52 -4.80
CA VAL A 6 1.42 1.44 -4.84
C VAL A 6 0.86 2.56 -5.69
N TYR A 7 0.03 2.22 -6.68
CA TYR A 7 -0.72 3.19 -7.48
C TYR A 7 -2.17 3.24 -7.02
N VAL A 8 -2.62 4.42 -6.60
CA VAL A 8 -3.96 4.68 -6.10
C VAL A 8 -4.73 5.52 -7.10
N ALA A 9 -5.79 4.95 -7.67
CA ALA A 9 -6.71 5.66 -8.56
C ALA A 9 -7.84 6.34 -7.78
N PRO A 10 -8.43 7.43 -8.29
CA PRO A 10 -9.57 8.12 -7.67
C PRO A 10 -10.88 7.36 -7.96
N LYS A 11 -10.96 6.09 -7.55
CA LYS A 11 -12.08 5.18 -7.81
C LYS A 11 -12.42 4.37 -6.55
N LEU A 12 -13.71 4.06 -6.37
CA LEU A 12 -14.22 3.25 -5.27
C LEU A 12 -14.80 1.94 -5.82
N LEU A 13 -14.37 0.81 -5.27
CA LEU A 13 -14.82 -0.53 -5.70
C LEU A 13 -15.74 -1.22 -4.68
N GLY A 14 -15.84 -0.70 -3.45
CA GLY A 14 -16.64 -1.30 -2.38
C GLY A 14 -15.94 -2.48 -1.68
N ASN A 15 -16.62 -3.03 -0.67
CA ASN A 15 -16.04 -4.02 0.25
C ASN A 15 -15.81 -5.40 -0.39
N ASP A 16 -16.62 -5.78 -1.38
CA ASP A 16 -16.52 -7.09 -2.03
C ASP A 16 -15.45 -7.10 -3.14
N ALA A 17 -14.73 -5.99 -3.31
CA ALA A 17 -13.60 -5.90 -4.21
C ALA A 17 -12.42 -6.73 -3.71
N ARG A 18 -11.53 -7.09 -4.63
CA ARG A 18 -10.31 -7.81 -4.30
C ARG A 18 -9.35 -6.91 -3.51
N GLY A 19 -8.98 -7.35 -2.30
CA GLY A 19 -7.98 -6.67 -1.47
C GLY A 19 -6.58 -6.65 -2.11
N LEU A 20 -5.79 -5.64 -1.78
CA LEU A 20 -4.43 -5.43 -2.32
C LEU A 20 -3.45 -6.52 -1.86
N PHE A 21 -3.60 -7.01 -0.61
CA PHE A 21 -2.77 -8.06 -0.04
C PHE A 21 -3.61 -9.08 0.73
N VAL A 22 -3.08 -10.28 0.83
CA VAL A 22 -3.51 -11.30 1.80
C VAL A 22 -2.29 -11.57 2.69
N LEU A 23 -2.34 -11.13 3.94
CA LEU A 23 -1.23 -11.21 4.91
C LEU A 23 -1.65 -12.07 6.12
N PRO A 24 -1.69 -13.40 5.96
CA PRO A 24 -2.12 -14.28 7.03
C PRO A 24 -1.10 -14.27 8.19
N GLY A 25 -1.58 -14.41 9.42
CA GLY A 25 -0.73 -14.50 10.60
C GLY A 25 -0.32 -13.16 11.24
N LEU A 26 -0.78 -12.03 10.70
CA LEU A 26 -0.68 -10.73 11.37
C LEU A 26 -1.92 -10.56 12.27
N GLU A 27 -1.74 -10.70 13.58
CA GLU A 27 -2.84 -10.57 14.56
C GLU A 27 -2.86 -9.18 15.21
N LYS A 28 -1.71 -8.52 15.31
CA LYS A 28 -1.56 -7.19 15.90
C LYS A 28 -0.83 -6.26 14.94
N LEU A 29 -1.12 -4.96 15.04
CA LEU A 29 -0.45 -3.95 14.23
C LEU A 29 1.08 -3.95 14.42
N ALA A 30 1.55 -4.27 15.63
CA ALA A 30 2.98 -4.39 15.94
C ALA A 30 3.67 -5.57 15.23
N ASP A 31 2.91 -6.55 14.73
CA ASP A 31 3.45 -7.68 13.98
C ASP A 31 3.67 -7.32 12.50
N ALA A 32 3.08 -6.21 12.02
CA ALA A 32 3.15 -5.79 10.64
C ALA A 32 4.53 -5.20 10.29
N PRO A 33 5.04 -5.45 9.07
CA PRO A 33 6.25 -4.79 8.61
C PRO A 33 6.10 -3.26 8.62
N GLN A 34 7.05 -2.57 9.25
CA GLN A 34 7.08 -1.11 9.24
C GLN A 34 7.67 -0.61 7.91
N LEU A 35 6.89 0.23 7.23
CA LEU A 35 7.32 0.92 6.01
C LEU A 35 7.36 2.43 6.26
N SER A 36 8.15 3.13 5.46
CA SER A 36 8.24 4.58 5.42
C SER A 36 7.98 5.08 4.00
N PHE A 37 7.30 6.23 3.87
CA PHE A 37 7.12 6.88 2.58
C PHE A 37 8.46 7.49 2.13
N SER A 38 9.01 6.96 1.05
CA SER A 38 10.21 7.52 0.41
C SER A 38 9.85 8.58 -0.62
N GLU A 39 8.74 8.40 -1.33
CA GLU A 39 8.24 9.35 -2.33
C GLU A 39 6.72 9.25 -2.48
N ILE A 40 6.07 10.39 -2.72
CA ILE A 40 4.66 10.48 -3.11
C ILE A 40 4.57 11.38 -4.34
N ARG A 41 4.06 10.87 -5.47
CA ARG A 41 3.95 11.65 -6.71
C ARG A 41 2.66 11.39 -7.48
N PRO A 42 2.08 12.40 -8.15
CA PRO A 42 0.96 12.20 -9.07
C PRO A 42 1.41 11.48 -10.35
N VAL A 43 0.51 10.68 -10.94
CA VAL A 43 0.70 9.94 -12.20
C VAL A 43 -0.59 10.00 -12.99
N GLY A 44 -0.72 11.02 -13.85
CA GLY A 44 -2.01 11.31 -14.48
C GLY A 44 -3.08 11.60 -13.41
N PRO A 45 -4.23 10.90 -13.42
CA PRO A 45 -5.27 11.06 -12.40
C PRO A 45 -4.99 10.31 -11.09
N ASP A 46 -3.94 9.48 -11.05
CA ASP A 46 -3.63 8.58 -9.94
C ASP A 46 -2.47 9.14 -9.09
N VAL A 47 -2.20 8.49 -7.95
CA VAL A 47 -1.02 8.78 -7.09
C VAL A 47 -0.16 7.53 -6.96
N CYS A 48 1.14 7.68 -7.13
CA CYS A 48 2.14 6.65 -6.83
C CYS A 48 2.74 6.91 -5.45
N LEU A 49 2.68 5.90 -4.59
CA LEU A 49 3.32 5.84 -3.28
C LEU A 49 4.52 4.91 -3.39
N HIS A 50 5.73 5.43 -3.20
CA HIS A 50 6.91 4.61 -3.03
C HIS A 50 7.20 4.50 -1.53
N LEU A 51 7.29 3.27 -1.04
CA LEU A 51 7.58 2.96 0.35
C LEU A 51 8.80 2.06 0.43
N THR A 52 9.64 2.28 1.43
CA THR A 52 10.80 1.43 1.74
C THR A 52 10.67 0.91 3.17
N THR A 53 11.35 -0.19 3.50
CA THR A 53 11.45 -0.63 4.89
C THR A 53 12.15 0.42 5.74
N ALA A 54 11.62 0.69 6.93
CA ALA A 54 12.19 1.64 7.90
C ALA A 54 13.46 1.10 8.56
#